data_AF-A0AAX2J7D2-F1
#
_entry.id   AF-A0AAX2J7D2-F1
#
_cell.length_a   1.000
_cell.length_b   1.000
_cell.length_c   1.000
_cell.angle_alpha   90.00
_cell.angle_beta   90.00
_cell.angle_gamma   90.00
#
_symmetry.space_group_name_H-M   'P 1'
#
loop_
_entity.id
_entity.type
_entity.pdbx_description
1 polymer ?
#
loop_
_entity_poly.entity_id
_entity_poly.type
_entity_poly.pdbx_seq_one_letter_code
_entity_poly.pdbx_strand_id
1 'polypeptide(L)'
;MERKKGRPLGSGSKNKTILGVRVTDKEFEIIQKGIKKLKTKFKTNREIIIYLFKKYNKFEINERIIEDNLLLKLISEELSKNKYTKEEKMLLKRVYKEIQKKGITSIFYI
;
A
#
# COMPACT_ATOMS: atom_id res chain seq x y z
N MET A 1 -35.85 -23.65 -33.66
CA MET A 1 -35.33 -23.65 -32.27
C MET A 1 -34.50 -22.38 -32.07
N GLU A 2 -35.09 -21.34 -31.48
CA GLU A 2 -34.38 -20.10 -31.15
C GLU A 2 -33.45 -20.34 -29.95
N ARG A 3 -32.14 -20.15 -30.14
CA ARG A 3 -31.17 -20.19 -29.04
C ARG A 3 -31.43 -18.97 -28.16
N LYS A 4 -31.90 -19.17 -26.93
CA LYS A 4 -31.99 -18.12 -25.90
C LYS A 4 -30.60 -17.47 -25.75
N LYS A 5 -30.37 -16.31 -26.38
CA LYS A 5 -29.17 -15.50 -26.16
C LYS A 5 -29.23 -15.02 -24.71
N GLY A 6 -28.36 -15.56 -23.87
CA GLY A 6 -28.17 -15.06 -22.51
C GLY A 6 -27.83 -13.56 -22.53
N ARG A 7 -27.98 -12.92 -21.36
CA ARG A 7 -27.65 -11.50 -21.15
C ARG A 7 -26.24 -11.22 -21.71
N PRO A 8 -26.04 -10.19 -22.57
CA PRO A 8 -24.70 -9.89 -23.06
C PRO A 8 -23.79 -9.65 -21.86
N LEU A 9 -22.67 -10.37 -21.81
CA LEU A 9 -21.71 -10.31 -20.72
C LEU A 9 -20.98 -8.96 -20.73
N GLY A 10 -21.65 -7.93 -20.23
CA GLY A 10 -21.09 -6.64 -19.84
C GLY A 10 -20.59 -5.77 -20.99
N SER A 11 -21.27 -4.64 -21.22
CA SER A 11 -20.83 -3.51 -22.03
C SER A 11 -19.68 -2.71 -21.39
N GLY A 12 -18.79 -3.38 -20.66
CA GLY A 12 -17.69 -2.74 -19.95
C GLY A 12 -16.48 -2.54 -20.86
N SER A 13 -15.82 -1.39 -20.74
CA SER A 13 -14.53 -1.08 -21.42
C SER A 13 -13.37 -2.04 -21.07
N LYS A 14 -13.59 -2.94 -20.09
CA LYS A 14 -12.66 -3.96 -19.63
C LYS A 14 -13.05 -5.34 -20.18
N ASN A 15 -12.48 -5.66 -21.33
CA ASN A 15 -12.74 -6.84 -22.15
C ASN A 15 -11.73 -7.97 -21.92
N LYS A 16 -10.53 -7.68 -21.37
CA LYS A 16 -9.47 -8.66 -21.15
C LYS A 16 -9.34 -9.05 -19.69
N THR A 17 -8.84 -10.26 -19.45
CA THR A 17 -8.57 -10.76 -18.10
C THR A 17 -7.09 -11.13 -17.97
N ILE A 18 -6.43 -10.66 -16.92
CA ILE A 18 -5.05 -11.01 -16.58
C ILE A 18 -4.93 -11.21 -15.07
N LEU A 19 -4.31 -12.31 -14.65
CA LEU A 19 -4.19 -12.69 -13.23
C LEU A 19 -5.54 -12.68 -12.47
N GLY A 20 -6.64 -13.00 -13.15
CA GLY A 20 -7.99 -13.02 -12.56
C GLY A 20 -8.69 -11.66 -12.50
N VAL A 21 -8.06 -10.58 -12.97
CA VAL A 21 -8.62 -9.20 -12.96
C VAL A 21 -9.02 -8.78 -14.36
N ARG A 22 -10.20 -8.16 -14.50
CA ARG A 22 -10.64 -7.54 -15.75
C ARG A 22 -9.95 -6.21 -15.97
N VAL A 23 -9.39 -6.01 -17.14
CA VAL A 23 -8.57 -4.86 -17.52
C VAL A 23 -8.94 -4.37 -18.92
N THR A 24 -8.63 -3.11 -19.18
CA THR A 24 -8.66 -2.53 -20.53
C THR A 24 -7.52 -3.08 -21.38
N ASP A 25 -7.61 -2.89 -22.70
CA ASP A 25 -6.54 -3.30 -23.63
C ASP A 25 -5.18 -2.63 -23.30
N LYS A 26 -5.19 -1.35 -22.94
CA LYS A 26 -3.97 -0.62 -22.56
C LYS A 26 -3.33 -1.17 -21.29
N GLU A 27 -4.13 -1.38 -20.25
CA GLU A 27 -3.67 -1.98 -18.99
C GLU A 27 -3.12 -3.39 -19.22
N PHE A 28 -3.80 -4.18 -20.06
CA PHE A 28 -3.36 -5.53 -20.40
C PHE A 28 -1.96 -5.55 -21.03
N GLU A 29 -1.69 -4.68 -22.00
CA GLU A 29 -0.37 -4.61 -22.65
C GLU A 29 0.74 -4.22 -21.66
N ILE A 30 0.48 -3.25 -20.79
CA ILE A 30 1.44 -2.82 -19.78
C ILE A 30 1.76 -3.97 -18.82
N ILE A 31 0.74 -4.65 -18.30
CA ILE A 31 0.91 -5.77 -17.38
C ILE A 31 1.62 -6.93 -18.08
N GLN A 32 1.28 -7.24 -19.33
CA GLN A 32 1.90 -8.31 -20.10
C GLN A 32 3.39 -8.04 -20.35
N LYS A 33 3.76 -6.81 -20.71
CA LYS A 33 5.17 -6.39 -20.84
C LYS A 33 5.92 -6.54 -19.52
N GLY A 34 5.30 -6.16 -18.40
CA GLY A 34 5.86 -6.33 -17.06
C GLY A 34 6.09 -7.80 -16.70
N ILE A 35 5.09 -8.66 -16.88
CA ILE A 35 5.20 -10.10 -16.61
C ILE A 35 6.27 -10.75 -17.49
N LYS A 36 6.36 -10.38 -18.78
CA LYS A 36 7.38 -10.91 -19.69
C LYS A 36 8.79 -10.64 -19.17
N LYS A 37 9.04 -9.44 -18.63
CA LYS A 37 10.32 -9.10 -17.98
C LYS A 37 10.56 -9.92 -16.72
N LEU A 38 9.53 -10.20 -15.93
CA LEU A 38 9.66 -10.96 -14.69
C LEU A 38 9.85 -12.47 -14.93
N LYS A 39 9.34 -13.00 -16.06
CA LYS A 39 9.53 -14.40 -16.47
C LYS A 39 10.98 -14.78 -16.79
N THR A 40 11.87 -13.81 -17.03
CA THR A 40 13.31 -14.10 -17.16
C THR A 40 13.93 -14.51 -15.83
N LYS A 41 13.33 -14.08 -14.71
CA LYS A 41 13.81 -14.33 -13.34
C LYS A 41 13.00 -15.38 -12.59
N PHE A 42 11.72 -15.54 -12.93
CA PHE A 42 10.78 -16.42 -12.22
C PHE A 42 10.11 -17.37 -13.20
N LYS A 43 10.07 -18.66 -12.88
CA LYS A 43 9.55 -19.70 -13.78
C LYS A 43 8.03 -19.71 -13.82
N THR A 44 7.39 -19.38 -12.70
CA THR A 44 5.93 -19.48 -12.56
C THR A 44 5.28 -18.13 -12.26
N ASN A 45 4.02 -17.96 -12.69
CA ASN A 45 3.23 -16.78 -12.33
C ASN A 45 3.04 -16.64 -10.80
N ARG A 46 3.00 -17.76 -10.08
CA ARG A 46 2.92 -17.77 -8.60
C ARG A 46 4.14 -17.09 -7.96
N GLU A 47 5.34 -17.42 -8.41
CA GLU A 47 6.57 -16.80 -7.91
C GLU A 47 6.62 -15.31 -8.21
N ILE A 48 6.15 -14.90 -9.39
CA ILE A 48 6.03 -13.49 -9.78
C ILE A 48 5.11 -12.75 -8.82
N ILE A 49 3.92 -13.29 -8.54
CA ILE A 49 2.95 -12.69 -7.60
C ILE A 49 3.57 -12.55 -6.20
N ILE A 50 4.17 -13.63 -5.66
CA ILE A 50 4.81 -13.60 -4.33
C ILE A 50 5.93 -12.56 -4.28
N TYR A 51 6.74 -12.48 -5.33
CA TYR A 51 7.80 -11.48 -5.43
C TYR A 51 7.26 -10.05 -5.43
N LEU A 52 6.20 -9.79 -6.20
CA LEU A 52 5.55 -8.48 -6.24
C LEU A 52 5.01 -8.10 -4.86
N PHE A 53 4.29 -9.01 -4.17
CA PHE A 53 3.82 -8.76 -2.80
C PHE A 53 4.97 -8.46 -1.85
N LYS A 54 6.04 -9.26 -1.83
CA LYS A 54 7.20 -8.99 -0.96
C LYS A 54 7.87 -7.65 -1.28
N LYS A 55 7.99 -7.32 -2.56
CA LYS A 55 8.63 -6.08 -3.02
C LYS A 55 7.82 -4.86 -2.61
N TYR A 56 6.51 -4.87 -2.87
CA TYR A 56 5.63 -3.73 -2.60
C TYR A 56 5.21 -3.61 -1.13
N ASN A 57 5.08 -4.71 -0.39
CA ASN A 57 4.93 -4.64 1.07
C ASN A 57 6.15 -3.98 1.73
N LYS A 58 7.35 -4.20 1.20
CA LYS A 58 8.56 -3.53 1.73
C LYS A 58 8.52 -2.02 1.50
N PHE A 59 7.94 -1.55 0.39
CA PHE A 59 7.75 -0.12 0.15
C PHE A 59 6.77 0.48 1.16
N GLU A 60 5.63 -0.18 1.40
CA GLU A 60 4.65 0.28 2.39
C GLU A 60 5.23 0.31 3.82
N ILE A 61 6.02 -0.70 4.21
CA ILE A 61 6.71 -0.71 5.50
C ILE A 61 7.73 0.43 5.60
N ASN A 62 8.50 0.67 4.53
CA ASN A 62 9.50 1.74 4.52
C ASN A 62 8.87 3.14 4.57
N GLU A 63 7.76 3.37 3.85
CA GLU A 63 7.02 4.63 3.90
C GLU A 63 6.47 4.89 5.30
N ARG A 64 5.84 3.89 5.94
CA ARG A 64 5.39 4.00 7.33
C ARG A 64 6.52 4.31 8.31
N ILE A 65 7.68 3.67 8.15
CA ILE A 65 8.87 3.95 8.99
C ILE A 65 9.34 5.40 8.80
N ILE A 66 9.30 5.93 7.57
CA ILE A 66 9.68 7.32 7.28
C ILE A 66 8.68 8.28 7.94
N GLU A 67 7.38 8.01 7.84
CA GLU A 67 6.32 8.80 8.47
C GLU A 67 6.43 8.80 10.00
N ASP A 68 6.61 7.63 10.62
CA ASP A 68 6.83 7.47 12.06
C ASP A 68 8.05 8.30 12.52
N ASN A 69 9.17 8.22 11.80
CA ASN A 69 10.38 8.96 12.13
C ASN A 69 10.22 10.48 11.98
N LEU A 70 9.52 10.94 10.94
CA LEU A 70 9.26 12.36 10.72
C LEU A 70 8.41 12.93 11.87
N LEU A 71 7.35 12.23 12.27
CA LEU A 71 6.47 12.65 13.34
C LEU A 71 7.20 12.65 14.70
N LEU A 72 8.01 11.63 14.98
CA LEU A 72 8.84 11.59 16.19
C LEU A 72 9.81 12.79 16.26
N LYS A 73 10.40 13.16 15.11
CA LYS A 73 11.28 14.34 15.02
C LYS A 73 10.50 15.63 15.33
N LEU A 74 9.35 15.84 14.70
CA LEU A 74 8.50 17.02 14.95
C LEU A 74 8.07 17.12 16.43
N ILE A 75 7.66 16.00 17.03
CA ILE A 75 7.29 15.97 18.45
C ILE A 75 8.49 16.32 19.34
N SER A 76 9.69 15.83 19.01
CA SER A 76 10.91 16.16 19.77
C SER A 76 11.26 17.65 19.69
N GLU A 77 11.08 18.27 18.52
CA GLU A 77 11.27 19.70 18.31
C GLU A 77 10.25 20.50 19.12
N GLU A 78 8.97 20.12 19.11
CA GLU A 78 7.94 20.79 19.92
C GLU A 78 8.18 20.65 21.43
N LEU A 79 8.63 19.48 21.91
CA LEU A 79 8.97 19.26 23.32
C LEU A 79 10.08 20.20 23.81
N SER A 80 11.01 20.57 22.93
CA SER A 80 12.12 21.46 23.25
C SER A 80 11.69 22.93 23.39
N LYS A 81 10.52 23.31 22.86
CA LYS A 81 10.01 24.68 22.97
C LYS A 81 9.51 24.99 24.38
N ASN A 82 9.72 26.23 24.82
CA ASN A 82 9.30 26.73 26.13
C ASN A 82 7.85 27.22 26.18
N LYS A 83 7.07 27.01 25.11
CA LYS A 83 5.69 27.46 24.99
C LYS A 83 4.69 26.60 25.78
N TYR A 84 5.01 25.34 26.04
CA TYR A 84 4.09 24.37 26.61
C TYR A 84 4.17 24.28 28.14
N THR A 85 3.01 24.13 28.78
CA THR A 85 2.89 23.83 30.21
C THR A 85 3.45 22.44 30.54
N LYS A 86 3.71 22.17 31.83
CA LYS A 86 4.23 20.86 32.28
C LYS A 86 3.29 19.71 31.93
N GLU A 87 1.98 19.93 32.01
CA GLU A 87 0.95 18.92 31.72
C GLU A 87 0.89 18.59 30.22
N GLU A 88 0.91 19.61 29.36
CA GLU A 88 0.97 19.43 27.91
C GLU A 88 2.25 18.68 27.49
N LYS A 89 3.40 19.01 28.08
CA LYS A 89 4.65 18.27 27.85
C LYS A 89 4.55 16.81 28.29
N MET A 90 3.83 16.51 29.37
CA MET A 90 3.61 15.13 29.83
C MET A 90 2.73 14.33 28.87
N LEU A 91 1.65 14.93 28.36
CA LEU A 91 0.78 14.32 27.35
C LEU A 91 1.56 14.03 26.06
N LEU A 92 2.33 15.01 25.58
CA LEU A 92 3.10 14.87 24.35
C LEU A 92 4.20 13.80 24.48
N LYS A 93 4.81 13.64 25.66
CA LYS A 93 5.74 12.53 25.96
C LYS A 93 5.07 11.16 25.95
N ARG A 94 3.80 11.04 26.37
CA ARG A 94 3.06 9.77 26.27
C ARG A 94 2.81 9.40 24.82
N VAL A 95 2.36 10.36 24.00
CA VAL A 95 2.15 10.17 22.57
C VAL A 95 3.45 9.74 21.88
N TYR A 96 4.57 10.41 22.18
CA TYR A 96 5.89 10.03 21.67
C TYR A 96 6.25 8.56 21.96
N LYS A 97 6.02 8.10 23.20
CA LYS A 97 6.29 6.71 23.61
C LYS A 97 5.35 5.70 22.94
N GLU A 98 4.08 6.04 22.76
CA GLU A 98 3.12 5.17 22.06
C GLU A 98 3.49 5.02 20.57
N ILE A 99 3.89 6.10 19.88
CA ILE A 99 4.38 6.04 18.49
C ILE A 99 5.61 5.14 18.40
N GLN A 100 6.59 5.29 19.30
CA GLN A 100 7.78 4.41 19.31
C GLN A 100 7.44 2.93 19.50
N LYS A 101 6.42 2.62 20.29
CA LYS A 101 6.09 1.23 20.65
C LYS A 101 5.21 0.53 19.61
N LYS A 102 4.28 1.26 19.00
CA LYS A 102 3.19 0.70 18.18
C LYS A 102 3.06 1.31 16.78
N GLY A 103 3.80 2.36 16.46
CA GLY A 103 3.66 3.12 15.22
C GLY A 103 2.42 4.03 15.19
N ILE A 104 2.40 4.97 14.24
CA ILE A 104 1.32 5.97 14.05
C ILE A 104 -0.07 5.34 13.91
N THR A 105 -0.16 4.17 13.27
CA THR A 105 -1.43 3.46 13.02
C THR A 105 -2.21 3.13 14.29
N SER A 106 -1.52 2.96 15.42
CA SER A 106 -2.18 2.66 16.70
C SER A 106 -2.83 3.87 17.38
N ILE A 107 -2.42 5.08 16.99
CA ILE A 107 -2.88 6.33 17.59
C ILE A 107 -4.05 6.91 16.80
N PHE A 108 -3.98 6.84 15.46
CA PHE A 108 -4.97 7.49 14.60
C PHE A 108 -6.07 6.56 14.07
N TYR A 109 -6.05 5.25 14.38
CA TYR A 109 -7.02 4.28 13.85
C TYR A 109 -7.30 4.47 12.34
N ILE A 110 -6.24 4.67 11.56
CA ILE A 110 -6.29 4.78 10.09
C ILE A 110 -6.11 3.39 9.48
#